data_AF-A0A2N6K9E3-F1
#
_entry.id   AF-A0A2N6K9E3-F1
#
_cell.length_a   1.000
_cell.length_b   1.000
_cell.length_c   1.000
_cell.angle_alpha   90.00
_cell.angle_beta   90.00
_cell.angle_gamma   90.00
#
_symmetry.space_group_name_H-M   'P 1'
#
loop_
_entity.id
_entity.type
_entity.pdbx_description
1 polymer ?
#
loop_
_entity_poly.entity_id
_entity_poly.type
_entity_poly.pdbx_seq_one_letter_code
_entity_poly.pdbx_strand_id
1 'polypeptide(L)'
;MKTDSIFYQLKFPQLSRQEVEDMLKLSELKQTRVYQEALEEGREEGREEGLQQGLQQGLQQGKLAAVPLLLKAGVSVEEIAQQLEVEIEAVRQIAQQQS
;
A
#
# COMPACT_ATOMS: atom_id res chain seq x y z
N MET A 1 24.86 -21.15 24.80
CA MET A 1 23.56 -20.44 24.90
C MET A 1 23.68 -18.92 25.03
N LYS A 2 24.35 -18.32 26.02
CA LYS A 2 24.46 -16.84 26.08
C LYS A 2 25.45 -16.24 25.07
N THR A 3 26.50 -16.98 24.71
CA THR A 3 27.55 -16.55 23.77
C THR A 3 27.07 -16.51 22.32
N ASP A 4 26.22 -17.46 21.93
CA ASP A 4 25.68 -17.57 20.58
C ASP A 4 24.75 -16.38 20.26
N SER A 5 23.94 -15.95 21.24
CA SER A 5 23.01 -14.81 21.09
C SER A 5 23.72 -13.48 20.84
N ILE A 6 24.86 -13.22 21.49
CA ILE A 6 25.64 -11.98 21.31
C ILE A 6 26.35 -12.00 19.94
N PHE A 7 26.82 -13.18 19.53
CA PHE A 7 27.48 -13.39 18.23
C PHE A 7 26.55 -13.09 17.06
N TYR A 8 25.30 -13.56 17.11
CA TYR A 8 24.31 -13.27 16.08
C TYR A 8 23.93 -11.77 16.05
N GLN A 9 23.65 -11.15 17.19
CA GLN A 9 23.28 -9.72 17.24
C GLN A 9 24.34 -8.78 16.63
N LEU A 10 25.64 -9.10 16.77
CA LEU A 10 26.72 -8.29 16.22
C LEU A 10 26.96 -8.52 14.72
N LYS A 11 26.59 -9.68 14.18
CA LYS A 11 26.90 -10.05 12.79
C LYS A 11 25.75 -9.83 11.82
N PHE A 12 24.51 -10.10 12.21
CA PHE A 12 23.35 -9.98 11.33
C PHE A 12 23.23 -8.65 10.58
N PRO A 13 23.52 -7.47 11.17
CA PRO A 13 23.48 -6.19 10.45
C PRO A 13 24.51 -6.03 9.33
N GLN A 14 25.58 -6.81 9.34
CA GLN A 14 26.68 -6.76 8.37
C GLN A 14 26.66 -7.92 7.37
N LEU A 15 25.80 -8.91 7.57
CA LEU A 15 25.65 -10.05 6.68
C LEU A 15 24.74 -9.70 5.51
N SER A 16 25.10 -10.14 4.32
CA SER A 16 24.21 -10.15 3.17
C SER A 16 23.04 -11.11 3.42
N ARG A 17 21.95 -10.87 2.70
CA ARG A 17 20.78 -11.77 2.73
C ARG A 17 21.17 -13.23 2.43
N GLN A 18 22.09 -13.46 1.48
CA GLN A 18 22.51 -14.81 1.12
C GLN A 18 23.26 -15.50 2.26
N GLU A 19 24.16 -14.79 2.93
CA GLU A 19 24.90 -15.34 4.09
C GLU A 19 23.96 -15.67 5.26
N VAL A 20 22.94 -14.84 5.48
CA VAL A 20 21.89 -15.13 6.47
C VAL A 20 21.07 -16.35 6.07
N GLU A 21 20.69 -16.46 4.80
CA GLU A 21 19.96 -17.61 4.26
C GLU A 21 20.74 -18.92 4.45
N ASP A 22 22.04 -18.92 4.16
CA ASP A 22 22.91 -20.09 4.32
C ASP A 22 23.11 -20.44 5.80
N MET A 23 23.36 -19.44 6.66
CA MET A 23 23.58 -19.63 8.09
C MET A 23 22.35 -20.20 8.81
N LEU A 24 21.15 -19.79 8.40
CA LEU A 24 19.89 -20.29 8.96
C LEU A 24 19.30 -21.48 8.18
N LYS A 25 20.00 -21.96 7.15
CA LYS A 25 19.55 -23.03 6.26
C LYS A 25 18.14 -22.77 5.70
N LEU A 26 17.85 -21.52 5.34
CA LEU A 26 16.52 -21.11 4.88
C LEU A 26 16.08 -21.85 3.61
N SER A 27 17.01 -22.37 2.82
CA SER A 27 16.73 -23.25 1.67
C SER A 27 15.97 -24.53 2.06
N GLU A 28 16.28 -25.13 3.22
CA GLU A 28 15.56 -26.31 3.72
C GLU A 28 14.18 -25.90 4.25
N LEU A 29 14.09 -24.77 4.95
CA LEU A 29 12.82 -24.23 5.44
C LEU A 29 11.85 -23.88 4.31
N LYS A 30 12.35 -23.32 3.19
CA LYS A 30 11.54 -22.99 2.01
C LYS A 30 10.81 -24.19 1.40
N GLN A 31 11.30 -25.41 1.63
CA GLN A 31 10.66 -26.65 1.15
C GLN A 31 9.58 -27.17 2.11
N THR A 32 9.53 -26.65 3.33
CA THR A 32 8.54 -27.08 4.32
C THR A 32 7.15 -26.55 3.96
N ARG A 33 6.12 -27.32 4.32
CA ARG A 33 4.72 -26.90 4.15
C ARG A 33 4.40 -25.60 4.87
N VAL A 34 4.86 -25.45 6.10
CA VAL A 34 4.63 -24.25 6.92
C VAL A 34 5.15 -22.99 6.22
N TYR A 35 6.32 -23.05 5.60
CA TYR A 35 6.86 -21.91 4.85
C TYR A 35 6.03 -21.59 3.61
N GLN A 36 5.59 -22.61 2.86
CA GLN A 36 4.79 -22.42 1.65
C GLN A 36 3.41 -21.85 1.96
N GLU A 37 2.76 -22.38 3.01
CA GLU A 37 1.47 -21.91 3.52
C GLU A 37 1.61 -20.44 3.99
N ALA A 38 2.64 -20.10 4.79
CA ALA A 38 2.89 -18.72 5.21
C ALA A 38 3.19 -17.76 4.03
N LEU A 39 3.87 -18.24 2.99
CA LEU A 39 4.12 -17.45 1.78
C LEU A 39 2.85 -17.22 0.95
N GLU A 40 1.95 -18.21 0.93
CA GLU A 40 0.66 -18.12 0.27
C GLU A 40 -0.28 -17.17 1.01
N GLU A 41 -0.41 -17.32 2.34
CA GLU A 41 -1.16 -16.41 3.21
C GLU A 41 -0.70 -14.97 3.02
N GLY A 42 0.63 -14.71 3.09
CA GLY A 42 1.16 -13.35 2.88
C GLY A 42 0.90 -12.79 1.48
N ARG A 43 0.78 -13.64 0.45
CA ARG A 43 0.40 -13.19 -0.91
C ARG A 43 -1.08 -12.88 -1.00
N GLU A 44 -1.93 -13.68 -0.34
CA GLU A 44 -3.37 -13.44 -0.27
C GLU A 44 -3.66 -12.13 0.47
N GLU A 45 -3.10 -11.96 1.67
CA GLU A 45 -3.20 -10.72 2.45
C GLU A 45 -2.73 -9.51 1.64
N GLY A 46 -1.55 -9.60 1.03
CA GLY A 46 -1.01 -8.50 0.21
C GLY A 46 -1.88 -8.17 -1.01
N ARG A 47 -2.55 -9.18 -1.61
CA ARG A 47 -3.50 -8.97 -2.71
C ARG A 47 -4.77 -8.28 -2.23
N GLU A 48 -5.29 -8.68 -1.08
CA GLU A 48 -6.49 -8.09 -0.48
C GLU A 48 -6.27 -6.63 -0.07
N GLU A 49 -5.18 -6.36 0.65
CA GLU A 49 -4.80 -5.00 1.04
C GLU A 49 -4.56 -4.12 -0.19
N GLY A 50 -3.83 -4.63 -1.18
CA GLY A 50 -3.55 -3.90 -2.41
C GLY A 50 -4.82 -3.59 -3.21
N LEU A 51 -5.76 -4.54 -3.28
CA LEU A 51 -7.05 -4.32 -3.92
C LEU A 51 -7.88 -3.27 -3.16
N GLN A 52 -7.94 -3.34 -1.84
CA GLN A 52 -8.69 -2.39 -1.01
C GLN A 52 -8.13 -0.97 -1.17
N GLN A 53 -6.80 -0.81 -1.08
CA GLN A 53 -6.14 0.48 -1.29
C GLN A 53 -6.37 1.01 -2.71
N GLY A 54 -6.24 0.14 -3.72
CA GLY A 54 -6.46 0.50 -5.11
C GLY A 54 -7.90 0.94 -5.39
N LEU A 55 -8.90 0.26 -4.82
CA LEU A 55 -10.31 0.64 -4.93
C LEU A 55 -10.59 1.97 -4.24
N GLN A 56 -10.05 2.20 -3.05
CA GLN A 56 -10.23 3.47 -2.33
C GLN A 56 -9.60 4.64 -3.10
N GLN A 57 -8.37 4.47 -3.58
CA GLN A 57 -7.68 5.48 -4.39
C GLN A 57 -8.42 5.74 -5.70
N GLY A 58 -8.84 4.68 -6.40
CA GLY A 58 -9.58 4.78 -7.65
C GLY A 58 -10.93 5.49 -7.48
N LEU A 59 -11.65 5.20 -6.40
CA LEU A 59 -12.91 5.89 -6.07
C LEU A 59 -12.67 7.38 -5.83
N GLN A 60 -11.65 7.74 -5.04
CA GLN A 60 -11.32 9.13 -4.76
C GLN A 60 -10.90 9.89 -6.04
N GLN A 61 -10.06 9.28 -6.86
CA GLN A 61 -9.64 9.83 -8.15
C GLN A 61 -10.83 10.00 -9.09
N GLY A 62 -11.74 9.02 -9.16
CA GLY A 62 -12.96 9.07 -9.97
C GLY A 62 -13.90 10.21 -9.55
N LYS A 63 -14.11 10.38 -8.24
CA LYS A 63 -14.87 11.52 -7.68
C LYS A 63 -14.26 12.86 -8.15
N LEU A 64 -12.94 13.04 -7.96
CA LEU A 64 -12.25 14.27 -8.37
C LEU A 64 -12.25 14.47 -9.90
N ALA A 65 -12.17 13.40 -10.69
CA ALA A 65 -12.22 13.46 -12.14
C ALA A 65 -13.59 13.89 -12.70
N ALA A 66 -14.68 13.75 -11.92
CA ALA A 66 -16.01 14.22 -12.28
C ALA A 66 -16.19 15.74 -12.08
N VAL A 67 -15.38 16.36 -11.22
CA VAL A 67 -15.49 17.79 -10.86
C VAL A 67 -15.51 18.72 -12.09
N PRO A 68 -14.62 18.61 -13.09
CA PRO A 68 -14.67 19.45 -14.29
C PRO A 68 -16.00 19.39 -15.05
N LEU A 69 -16.61 18.20 -15.13
CA LEU A 69 -17.87 18.01 -15.85
C LEU A 69 -19.05 18.63 -15.07
N LEU A 70 -19.06 18.49 -13.75
CA LEU A 70 -20.09 19.07 -12.89
C LEU A 70 -20.02 20.60 -12.85
N LEU A 71 -18.81 21.17 -12.83
CA LEU A 71 -18.62 22.62 -12.94
C LEU A 71 -19.14 23.14 -14.28
N LYS A 72 -18.84 22.45 -15.39
CA LYS A 72 -19.37 22.78 -16.72
C LYS A 72 -20.90 22.65 -16.81
N ALA A 73 -21.48 21.76 -16.03
CA ALA A 73 -22.93 21.61 -15.90
C ALA A 73 -23.57 22.69 -15.01
N GLY A 74 -22.78 23.59 -14.42
CA GLY A 74 -23.26 24.70 -13.59
C GLY A 74 -23.51 24.34 -12.12
N VAL A 75 -23.04 23.17 -11.66
CA VAL A 75 -23.13 22.78 -10.24
C VAL A 75 -22.12 23.60 -9.44
N SER A 76 -22.52 24.08 -8.26
CA SER A 76 -21.64 24.89 -7.40
C SER A 76 -20.51 24.07 -6.77
N VAL A 77 -19.42 24.74 -6.41
CA VAL A 77 -18.26 24.10 -5.75
C VAL A 77 -18.68 23.43 -4.44
N GLU A 78 -19.52 24.10 -3.66
CA GLU A 78 -20.05 23.63 -2.38
C GLU A 78 -20.89 22.37 -2.55
N GLU A 79 -21.79 22.35 -3.53
CA GLU A 79 -22.62 21.17 -3.84
C GLU A 79 -21.77 20.01 -4.34
N ILE A 80 -20.77 20.25 -5.19
CA ILE A 80 -19.87 19.19 -5.68
C ILE A 80 -19.11 18.56 -4.52
N ALA A 81 -18.53 19.36 -3.62
CA ALA A 81 -17.81 18.88 -2.46
C ALA A 81 -18.71 18.03 -1.55
N GLN A 82 -19.93 18.49 -1.29
CA GLN A 82 -20.91 17.77 -0.47
C GLN A 82 -21.36 16.47 -1.13
N GLN A 83 -21.77 16.50 -2.40
CA GLN A 83 -22.37 15.35 -3.09
C GLN A 83 -21.35 14.26 -3.42
N LEU A 84 -20.11 14.64 -3.73
CA LEU A 84 -19.05 13.68 -3.97
C LEU A 84 -18.31 13.29 -2.69
N GLU A 85 -18.63 13.91 -1.54
CA GLU A 85 -17.94 13.71 -0.27
C GLU A 85 -16.41 13.86 -0.44
N VAL A 86 -16.00 14.97 -1.06
CA VAL A 86 -14.60 15.33 -1.26
C VAL A 86 -14.32 16.67 -0.62
N GLU A 87 -13.05 16.90 -0.28
CA GLU A 87 -12.61 18.16 0.31
C GLU A 87 -12.92 19.35 -0.61
N ILE A 88 -13.56 20.38 -0.06
CA ILE A 88 -13.93 21.57 -0.81
C ILE A 88 -12.72 22.25 -1.44
N GLU A 89 -11.55 22.19 -0.79
CA GLU A 89 -10.33 22.78 -1.34
C GLU A 89 -9.79 22.02 -2.55
N ALA A 90 -10.00 20.71 -2.63
CA ALA A 90 -9.66 19.95 -3.83
C ALA A 90 -10.54 20.39 -5.02
N VAL A 91 -11.83 20.60 -4.78
CA VAL A 91 -12.77 21.09 -5.80
C VAL A 91 -12.38 22.50 -6.26
N ARG A 92 -12.06 23.41 -5.32
CA ARG A 92 -11.59 24.77 -5.64
C ARG A 92 -10.32 24.78 -6.47
N GLN A 93 -9.33 23.95 -6.13
CA GLN A 93 -8.09 23.83 -6.90
C GLN A 93 -8.36 23.39 -8.34
N ILE A 94 -9.22 22.38 -8.53
CA ILE A 94 -9.59 21.90 -9.87
C ILE A 94 -10.35 22.99 -10.67
N ALA A 95 -11.21 23.78 -10.01
CA ALA A 95 -11.91 24.88 -10.64
C ALA A 95 -10.95 26.00 -11.09
N GLN A 96 -9.94 26.33 -10.27
CA GLN A 96 -8.92 27.33 -10.59
C GLN A 96 -8.02 26.91 -11.75
N GLN A 97 -7.72 25.61 -11.90
CA GLN A 97 -6.93 25.08 -13.02
C GLN A 97 -7.66 25.13 -14.37
N GLN A 98 -8.98 25.35 -14.37
CA GLN A 98 -9.82 25.43 -15.57
C GLN A 98 -10.20 26.85 -15.98
N SER A 99 -9.80 27.86 -15.17
CA SER A 99 -9.91 29.28 -15.50
C SER A 99 -8.76 29.70 -16.41
#